data_AF-A0A961I7D0-F1
#
_entry.id   AF-A0A961I7D0-F1
#
_cell.length_a   1.000
_cell.length_b   1.000
_cell.length_c   1.000
_cell.angle_alpha   90.00
_cell.angle_beta   90.00
_cell.angle_gamma   90.00
#
_symmetry.space_group_name_H-M   'P 1'
#
loop_
_entity.id
_entity.type
_entity.pdbx_description
1 polymer ?
#
loop_
_entity_poly.entity_id
_entity_poly.type
_entity_poly.pdbx_seq_one_letter_code
_entity_poly.pdbx_strand_id
1 'polypeptide(L)'
;MKHERIARLQAARERALAMGGAEALERQRQKGRLNARERIALLFDSDSFFEIGLHADHAGIAADLVDRHVPADGVITGWGRIDNRDVLVVAYDFTVLAGTMGRTGEAKCARIRELATKHRKPIVWLIDSGGARVQELGGSYFATTGYLFREQVTLSGVVPQVSVIMGPGAAGTAYIPALGDCVIMVADQGTLALGGPPLVKAVLNEEIGEQDLGGAEVHLSSSGVAHMRAENDGEAMQMVRRYLSYFPSASLEMPPVKSHLAQRASDALLDIVPEEAATPFDMQQVIDLIVDAGESLAYMSDYGRSLITCFARIGGYPIGVVASQSSHLGGVLENDSSVKAARFISLCDAFSIPLLFLQDVPGFLVGSRVERAGIIRHGAKMLYAVSRATVPKITIIVRKAYGAGYYVM
;
A
#
# COMPACT_ATOMS: atom_id res chain seq x y z
N MET A 1 12.85 36.37 30.85
CA MET A 1 11.66 35.48 30.92
C MET A 1 11.04 35.11 29.57
N LYS A 2 10.35 35.98 28.79
CA LYS A 2 9.72 35.54 27.52
C LYS A 2 10.74 35.12 26.44
N HIS A 3 11.75 35.94 26.19
CA HIS A 3 12.83 35.63 25.23
C HIS A 3 13.57 34.32 25.57
N GLU A 4 13.85 34.10 26.85
CA GLU A 4 14.49 32.88 27.35
C GLU A 4 13.61 31.62 27.14
N ARG A 5 12.30 31.72 27.38
CA ARG A 5 11.35 30.63 27.09
C ARG A 5 11.27 30.31 25.60
N ILE A 6 11.32 31.34 24.74
CA ILE A 6 11.35 31.17 23.28
C ILE A 6 12.65 30.49 22.83
N ALA A 7 13.80 30.94 23.34
CA ALA A 7 15.10 30.32 23.03
C ALA A 7 15.13 28.85 23.46
N ARG A 8 14.61 28.52 24.66
CA ARG A 8 14.48 27.13 25.13
C ARG A 8 13.58 26.28 24.22
N LEU A 9 12.45 26.84 23.74
CA LEU A 9 11.57 26.17 22.78
C LEU A 9 12.27 25.92 21.44
N GLN A 10 13.00 26.92 20.91
CA GLN A 10 13.77 26.78 19.67
C GLN A 10 14.83 25.69 19.79
N ALA A 11 15.62 25.69 20.86
CA ALA A 11 16.61 24.64 21.12
C ALA A 11 15.97 23.25 21.27
N ALA A 12 14.77 23.15 21.87
CA ALA A 12 14.03 21.88 21.93
C ALA A 12 13.52 21.42 20.57
N ARG A 13 13.13 22.36 19.69
CA ARG A 13 12.73 22.05 18.30
C ARG A 13 13.92 21.59 17.48
N GLU A 14 15.04 22.30 17.55
CA GLU A 14 16.28 21.93 16.84
C GLU A 14 16.73 20.52 17.22
N ARG A 15 16.71 20.17 18.52
CA ARG A 15 17.03 18.80 18.98
C ARG A 15 16.07 17.75 18.44
N ALA A 16 14.76 18.03 18.44
CA ALA A 16 13.78 17.09 17.90
C ALA A 16 13.88 16.92 16.38
N LEU A 17 14.16 18.02 15.66
CA LEU A 17 14.35 18.03 14.21
C LEU A 17 15.68 17.39 13.77
N ALA A 18 16.66 17.30 14.67
CA ALA A 18 17.93 16.62 14.41
C ALA A 18 17.80 15.08 14.33
N MET A 19 16.64 14.50 14.71
CA MET A 19 16.36 13.06 14.58
C MET A 19 17.45 12.21 15.27
N GLY A 20 17.92 11.13 14.64
CA GLY A 20 19.05 10.33 15.15
C GLY A 20 20.42 11.01 15.15
N GLY A 21 20.49 12.29 14.77
CA GLY A 21 21.73 13.06 14.65
C GLY A 21 22.39 12.94 13.28
N ALA A 22 23.36 13.82 13.02
CA ALA A 22 24.00 13.97 11.71
C ALA A 22 24.64 12.67 11.19
N GLU A 23 25.28 11.88 12.06
CA GLU A 23 25.92 10.62 11.68
C GLU A 23 24.90 9.55 11.25
N ALA A 24 23.75 9.46 11.95
CA ALA A 24 22.71 8.50 11.59
C ALA A 24 22.01 8.89 10.27
N LEU A 25 21.79 10.19 10.06
CA LEU A 25 21.26 10.72 8.80
C LEU A 25 22.22 10.50 7.64
N GLU A 26 23.52 10.70 7.84
CA GLU A 26 24.53 10.46 6.80
C GLU A 26 24.61 8.96 6.44
N ARG A 27 24.53 8.06 7.43
CA ARG A 27 24.45 6.61 7.17
C ARG A 27 23.21 6.22 6.38
N GLN A 28 22.07 6.89 6.55
CA GLN A 28 20.89 6.69 5.71
C GLN A 28 21.12 7.17 4.28
N ARG A 29 21.68 8.38 4.12
CA ARG A 29 22.00 8.96 2.82
C ARG A 29 22.99 8.10 2.02
N GLN A 30 24.01 7.54 2.67
CA GLN A 30 24.98 6.64 2.04
C GLN A 30 24.35 5.34 1.50
N LYS A 31 23.17 4.96 2.02
CA LYS A 31 22.38 3.82 1.52
C LYS A 31 21.40 4.24 0.41
N GLY A 32 21.44 5.49 -0.06
CA GLY A 32 20.52 6.02 -1.06
C GLY A 32 19.08 6.22 -0.56
N ARG A 33 18.89 6.32 0.77
CA ARG A 33 17.57 6.43 1.40
C ARG A 33 17.33 7.84 1.93
N LEU A 34 16.12 8.35 1.77
CA LEU A 34 15.71 9.60 2.40
C LEU A 34 15.35 9.36 3.87
N ASN A 35 15.48 10.39 4.69
CA ASN A 35 15.00 10.34 6.07
C ASN A 35 13.47 10.56 6.14
N ALA A 36 12.86 10.25 7.28
CA ALA A 36 11.41 10.35 7.45
C ALA A 36 10.83 11.76 7.17
N ARG A 37 11.56 12.84 7.50
CA ARG A 37 11.12 14.23 7.26
C ARG A 37 11.23 14.61 5.79
N GLU A 38 12.28 14.18 5.11
CA GLU A 38 12.44 14.37 3.66
C GLU A 38 11.32 13.66 2.89
N ARG A 39 10.97 12.43 3.29
CA ARG A 39 9.84 11.68 2.70
C ARG A 39 8.50 12.39 2.89
N ILE A 40 8.23 12.91 4.10
CA ILE A 40 7.04 13.72 4.39
C ILE A 40 6.99 14.99 3.52
N ALA A 41 8.12 15.66 3.33
CA ALA A 41 8.21 16.87 2.52
C ALA A 41 7.92 16.61 1.02
N LEU A 42 8.28 15.44 0.50
CA LEU A 42 7.95 15.03 -0.87
C LEU A 42 6.49 14.58 -1.02
N LEU A 43 5.90 14.02 0.04
CA LEU A 43 4.53 13.53 0.01
C LEU A 43 3.51 14.67 -0.09
N PHE A 44 3.66 15.69 0.74
CA PHE A 44 2.68 16.75 0.91
C PHE A 44 2.91 17.97 0.03
N ASP A 45 1.85 18.74 -0.19
CA ASP A 45 1.90 20.08 -0.77
C ASP A 45 2.76 20.99 0.11
N SER A 46 3.49 21.92 -0.52
CA SER A 46 4.39 22.85 0.17
C SER A 46 3.69 23.58 1.32
N ASP A 47 4.41 23.68 2.45
CA ASP A 47 3.96 24.36 3.68
C ASP A 47 2.61 23.88 4.25
N SER A 48 2.21 22.64 3.96
CA SER A 48 0.94 22.08 4.46
C SER A 48 1.07 21.13 5.65
N PHE A 49 2.27 20.60 5.92
CA PHE A 49 2.45 19.59 6.96
C PHE A 49 2.38 20.20 8.37
N PHE A 50 1.51 19.64 9.20
CA PHE A 50 1.40 19.94 10.61
C PHE A 50 1.76 18.70 11.43
N GLU A 51 2.85 18.79 12.20
CA GLU A 51 3.34 17.70 13.05
C GLU A 51 2.69 17.71 14.43
N ILE A 52 2.28 16.54 14.91
CA ILE A 52 1.81 16.31 16.28
C ILE A 52 2.90 15.60 17.07
N GLY A 53 3.17 16.06 18.29
CA GLY A 53 4.10 15.37 19.18
C GLY A 53 5.56 15.48 18.75
N LEU A 54 5.96 16.62 18.17
CA LEU A 54 7.36 16.95 17.85
C LEU A 54 8.27 16.79 19.07
N HIS A 55 7.82 17.23 20.25
CA HIS A 55 8.57 17.14 21.51
C HIS A 55 8.30 15.85 22.29
N ALA A 56 7.63 14.87 21.69
CA ALA A 56 7.45 13.58 22.33
C ALA A 56 8.80 12.89 22.52
N ASP A 57 8.92 12.16 23.62
CA ASP A 57 10.10 11.40 24.00
C ASP A 57 9.67 10.04 24.56
N HIS A 58 10.60 9.10 24.65
CA HIS A 58 10.31 7.78 25.18
C HIS A 58 9.88 7.87 26.66
N ALA A 59 9.06 6.91 27.11
CA ALA A 59 8.65 6.76 28.51
C ALA A 59 9.26 5.49 29.15
N GLY A 60 10.29 4.93 28.52
CA GLY A 60 10.99 3.74 28.96
C GLY A 60 11.77 3.95 30.26
N ILE A 61 11.77 2.91 31.10
CA ILE A 61 12.50 2.85 32.37
C ILE A 61 13.71 1.88 32.31
N ALA A 62 13.97 1.30 31.14
CA ALA A 62 15.11 0.43 30.92
C ALA A 62 16.41 1.23 31.06
N ALA A 63 17.43 0.65 31.68
CA ALA A 63 18.66 1.36 32.04
C ALA A 63 19.40 1.99 30.85
N ASP A 64 19.30 1.40 29.66
CA ASP A 64 19.89 1.90 28.41
C ASP A 64 19.09 3.03 27.74
N LEU A 65 17.88 3.30 28.24
CA LEU A 65 17.00 4.38 27.81
C LEU A 65 16.93 5.52 28.84
N VAL A 66 17.16 5.23 30.13
CA VAL A 66 17.23 6.28 31.16
C VAL A 66 18.27 7.33 30.76
N ASP A 67 17.89 8.61 30.83
CA ASP A 67 18.66 9.79 30.43
C ASP A 67 18.97 9.94 28.93
N ARG A 68 18.50 9.02 28.08
CA ARG A 68 18.67 9.10 26.63
C ARG A 68 17.53 9.88 25.99
N HIS A 69 17.84 10.95 25.26
CA HIS A 69 16.83 11.62 24.44
C HIS A 69 16.51 10.78 23.20
N VAL A 70 15.22 10.51 22.93
CA VAL A 70 14.72 9.76 21.78
C VAL A 70 13.74 10.64 20.99
N PRO A 71 14.25 11.47 20.05
CA PRO A 71 13.43 12.44 19.32
C PRO A 71 12.16 11.84 18.71
N ALA A 72 11.01 12.47 19.02
CA ALA A 72 9.69 12.08 18.54
C ALA A 72 9.31 10.61 18.85
N ASP A 73 10.03 9.95 19.76
CA ASP A 73 10.00 8.52 20.06
C ASP A 73 10.21 7.59 18.84
N GLY A 74 10.93 8.06 17.81
CA GLY A 74 11.23 7.29 16.61
C GLY A 74 10.12 7.22 15.56
N VAL A 75 9.08 8.04 15.70
CA VAL A 75 8.00 8.14 14.70
C VAL A 75 7.48 9.57 14.58
N ILE A 76 7.33 10.03 13.34
CA ILE A 76 6.81 11.35 13.00
C ILE A 76 5.36 11.19 12.58
N THR A 77 4.48 11.98 13.17
CA THR A 77 3.04 11.87 12.95
C THR A 77 2.43 13.24 12.70
N GLY A 78 1.39 13.30 11.89
CA GLY A 78 0.72 14.54 11.59
C GLY A 78 -0.26 14.42 10.44
N TRP A 79 -0.59 15.55 9.84
CA TRP A 79 -1.35 15.61 8.61
C TRP A 79 -0.81 16.71 7.71
N GLY A 80 -1.07 16.60 6.42
CA GLY A 80 -0.76 17.61 5.43
C GLY A 80 -1.77 17.53 4.29
N ARG A 81 -1.54 18.30 3.21
CA ARG A 81 -2.40 18.26 2.04
C ARG A 81 -1.73 17.50 0.90
N ILE A 82 -2.49 16.66 0.20
CA ILE A 82 -2.12 16.09 -1.10
C ILE A 82 -3.17 16.57 -2.09
N ASP A 83 -2.74 17.37 -3.07
CA ASP A 83 -3.65 17.96 -4.07
C ASP A 83 -4.83 18.69 -3.39
N ASN A 84 -4.53 19.48 -2.35
CA ASN A 84 -5.48 20.20 -1.50
C ASN A 84 -6.43 19.34 -0.63
N ARG A 85 -6.18 18.03 -0.49
CA ARG A 85 -6.95 17.15 0.40
C ARG A 85 -6.15 16.78 1.64
N ASP A 86 -6.76 16.91 2.82
CA ASP A 86 -6.11 16.50 4.07
C ASP A 86 -5.87 15.00 4.10
N VAL A 87 -4.63 14.61 4.38
CA VAL A 87 -4.17 13.23 4.51
C VAL A 87 -3.29 13.13 5.75
N LEU A 88 -3.53 12.11 6.57
CA LEU A 88 -2.72 11.85 7.76
C LEU A 88 -1.52 10.98 7.42
N VAL A 89 -0.44 11.14 8.19
CA VAL A 89 0.78 10.35 8.03
C VAL A 89 1.27 9.79 9.36
N VAL A 90 1.81 8.58 9.29
CA VAL A 90 2.69 7.98 10.29
C VAL A 90 3.97 7.57 9.58
N ALA A 91 5.11 8.13 9.99
CA ALA A 91 6.40 7.87 9.37
C ALA A 91 7.42 7.43 10.42
N TYR A 92 7.83 6.17 10.38
CA TYR A 92 8.88 5.67 11.27
C TYR A 92 10.25 6.23 10.86
N ASP A 93 11.03 6.62 11.85
CA ASP A 93 12.36 7.19 11.67
C ASP A 93 13.43 6.18 12.09
N PHE A 94 14.01 5.51 11.10
CA PHE A 94 15.04 4.51 11.33
C PHE A 94 16.32 5.08 11.98
N THR A 95 16.56 6.39 11.88
CA THR A 95 17.73 7.00 12.53
C THR A 95 17.61 7.03 14.05
N VAL A 96 16.37 6.97 14.57
CA VAL A 96 16.08 7.00 16.01
C VAL A 96 15.72 5.58 16.46
N LEU A 97 16.67 4.91 17.11
CA LEU A 97 16.50 3.53 17.61
C LEU A 97 15.92 2.57 16.57
N ALA A 98 16.40 2.64 15.31
CA ALA A 98 15.94 1.82 14.19
C ALA A 98 14.42 1.93 13.92
N GLY A 99 13.80 3.07 14.27
CA GLY A 99 12.36 3.30 14.07
C GLY A 99 11.50 2.32 14.87
N THR A 100 12.04 1.72 15.93
CA THR A 100 11.32 0.71 16.72
C THR A 100 10.09 1.30 17.41
N MET A 101 9.02 0.52 17.48
CA MET A 101 7.74 0.87 18.09
C MET A 101 7.92 1.08 19.59
N GLY A 102 8.10 2.34 20.00
CA GLY A 102 8.15 2.77 21.41
C GLY A 102 6.78 3.08 21.98
N ARG A 103 6.66 3.17 23.31
CA ARG A 103 5.37 3.40 23.98
C ARG A 103 4.75 4.75 23.61
N THR A 104 5.54 5.81 23.60
CA THR A 104 5.06 7.16 23.29
C THR A 104 4.80 7.29 21.78
N GLY A 105 5.64 6.67 20.95
CA GLY A 105 5.50 6.61 19.51
C GLY A 105 4.19 5.94 19.11
N GLU A 106 3.88 4.79 19.69
CA GLU A 106 2.61 4.10 19.41
C GLU A 106 1.38 4.87 19.93
N ALA A 107 1.52 5.65 21.02
CA ALA A 107 0.47 6.57 21.45
C ALA A 107 0.24 7.69 20.42
N LYS A 108 1.30 8.21 19.78
CA LYS A 108 1.18 9.14 18.65
C LYS A 108 0.51 8.49 17.45
N CYS A 109 0.89 7.26 17.09
CA CYS A 109 0.26 6.50 16.02
C CYS A 109 -1.24 6.27 16.28
N ALA A 110 -1.60 5.91 17.52
CA ALA A 110 -2.99 5.74 17.94
C ALA A 110 -3.78 7.05 17.78
N ARG A 111 -3.19 8.18 18.17
CA ARG A 111 -3.81 9.50 17.97
C ARG A 111 -4.09 9.79 16.49
N ILE A 112 -3.18 9.42 15.59
CA ILE A 112 -3.41 9.59 14.15
C ILE A 112 -4.54 8.70 13.64
N ARG A 113 -4.59 7.42 14.03
CA ARG A 113 -5.71 6.53 13.65
C ARG A 113 -7.06 7.01 14.17
N GLU A 114 -7.09 7.53 15.40
CA GLU A 114 -8.29 8.16 15.98
C GLU A 114 -8.75 9.35 15.14
N LEU A 115 -7.82 10.24 14.75
CA LEU A 115 -8.13 11.39 13.91
C LEU A 115 -8.59 10.97 12.50
N ALA A 116 -7.96 9.96 11.90
CA ALA A 116 -8.36 9.41 10.61
C ALA A 116 -9.80 8.88 10.64
N THR A 117 -10.15 8.15 11.71
CA THR A 117 -11.52 7.66 11.95
C THR A 117 -12.50 8.81 12.12
N LYS A 118 -12.18 9.74 13.03
CA LYS A 118 -13.07 10.84 13.42
C LYS A 118 -13.34 11.82 12.30
N HIS A 119 -12.30 12.17 11.55
CA HIS A 119 -12.37 13.17 10.48
C HIS A 119 -12.54 12.57 9.10
N ARG A 120 -12.59 11.22 9.00
CA ARG A 120 -12.77 10.47 7.76
C ARG A 120 -11.77 10.92 6.68
N LYS A 121 -10.49 10.81 7.01
CA LYS A 121 -9.38 11.23 6.14
C LYS A 121 -8.45 10.05 5.84
N PRO A 122 -7.85 9.98 4.62
CA PRO A 122 -6.90 8.95 4.27
C PRO A 122 -5.69 8.94 5.21
N ILE A 123 -5.06 7.77 5.36
CA ILE A 123 -3.85 7.59 6.17
C ILE A 123 -2.75 6.95 5.33
N VAL A 124 -1.54 7.52 5.43
CA VAL A 124 -0.32 7.03 4.79
C VAL A 124 0.66 6.57 5.86
N TRP A 125 1.15 5.34 5.73
CA TRP A 125 2.19 4.75 6.58
C TRP A 125 3.50 4.71 5.81
N LEU A 126 4.53 5.37 6.31
CA LEU A 126 5.90 5.27 5.81
C LEU A 126 6.69 4.35 6.75
N ILE A 127 6.91 3.12 6.30
CA ILE A 127 7.49 2.05 7.10
C ILE A 127 9.00 1.96 6.86
N ASP A 128 9.74 2.23 7.93
CA ASP A 128 11.19 2.05 8.04
C ASP A 128 11.52 1.77 9.52
N SER A 129 11.23 0.54 9.96
CA SER A 129 11.16 0.15 11.36
C SER A 129 11.67 -1.27 11.60
N GLY A 130 12.56 -1.42 12.58
CA GLY A 130 13.00 -2.71 13.10
C GLY A 130 11.94 -3.49 13.89
N GLY A 131 10.70 -3.00 13.96
CA GLY A 131 9.59 -3.65 14.67
C GLY A 131 9.48 -3.19 16.12
N ALA A 132 9.18 -4.12 17.03
CA ALA A 132 8.92 -3.79 18.43
C ALA A 132 10.18 -3.30 19.17
N ARG A 133 10.05 -2.27 20.02
CA ARG A 133 11.12 -1.87 20.93
C ARG A 133 11.16 -2.82 22.14
N VAL A 134 12.00 -3.85 22.06
CA VAL A 134 12.07 -4.94 23.06
C VAL A 134 12.33 -4.43 24.49
N GLN A 135 13.07 -3.33 24.65
CA GLN A 135 13.35 -2.70 25.93
C GLN A 135 12.09 -2.21 26.67
N GLU A 136 11.04 -1.86 25.92
CA GLU A 136 9.79 -1.30 26.47
C GLU A 136 8.59 -2.22 26.28
N LEU A 137 8.59 -3.00 25.20
CA LEU A 137 7.48 -3.88 24.79
C LEU A 137 7.74 -5.33 25.23
N GLY A 138 7.72 -5.55 26.55
CA GLY A 138 7.82 -6.88 27.15
C GLY A 138 6.50 -7.36 27.80
N GLY A 139 6.33 -8.68 27.89
CA GLY A 139 5.24 -9.31 28.64
C GLY A 139 3.84 -8.90 28.16
N SER A 140 2.91 -8.65 29.10
CA SER A 140 1.52 -8.29 28.80
C SER A 140 1.37 -6.97 28.06
N TYR A 141 2.36 -6.08 28.11
CA TYR A 141 2.33 -4.82 27.36
C TYR A 141 2.35 -5.06 25.85
N PHE A 142 3.00 -6.14 25.39
CA PHE A 142 2.98 -6.50 23.97
C PHE A 142 1.56 -6.74 23.46
N ALA A 143 0.64 -7.24 24.30
CA ALA A 143 -0.76 -7.42 23.93
C ALA A 143 -1.48 -6.10 23.58
N THR A 144 -0.99 -4.95 24.06
CA THR A 144 -1.55 -3.64 23.69
C THR A 144 -1.36 -3.31 22.21
N THR A 145 -0.36 -3.91 21.54
CA THR A 145 -0.19 -3.79 20.07
C THR A 145 -1.34 -4.42 19.30
N GLY A 146 -2.13 -5.33 19.91
CA GLY A 146 -3.35 -5.85 19.31
C GLY A 146 -4.40 -4.78 19.01
N TYR A 147 -4.44 -3.68 19.78
CA TYR A 147 -5.36 -2.58 19.54
C TYR A 147 -5.05 -1.85 18.22
N LEU A 148 -3.78 -1.71 17.84
CA LEU A 148 -3.36 -1.14 16.56
C LEU A 148 -4.02 -1.88 15.39
N PHE A 149 -3.96 -3.22 15.38
CA PHE A 149 -4.51 -4.01 14.29
C PHE A 149 -6.03 -3.95 14.24
N ARG A 150 -6.70 -3.97 15.41
CA ARG A 150 -8.15 -3.77 15.48
C ARG A 150 -8.56 -2.42 14.89
N GLU A 151 -7.86 -1.36 15.22
CA GLU A 151 -8.14 -0.01 14.71
C GLU A 151 -7.91 0.08 13.20
N GLN A 152 -6.84 -0.51 12.66
CA GLN A 152 -6.62 -0.57 11.22
C GLN A 152 -7.70 -1.33 10.47
N VAL A 153 -8.14 -2.48 11.00
CA VAL A 153 -9.26 -3.24 10.41
C VAL A 153 -10.54 -2.41 10.46
N THR A 154 -10.75 -1.62 11.52
CA THR A 154 -11.92 -0.74 11.64
C THR A 154 -11.90 0.41 10.62
N LEU A 155 -10.71 0.84 10.18
CA LEU A 155 -10.53 1.83 9.11
C LEU A 155 -10.73 1.25 7.70
N SER A 156 -10.65 -0.07 7.53
CA SER A 156 -10.75 -0.73 6.22
C SER A 156 -12.12 -0.51 5.58
N GLY A 157 -12.13 -0.04 4.33
CA GLY A 157 -13.35 0.38 3.63
C GLY A 157 -14.03 1.64 4.22
N VAL A 158 -13.38 2.34 5.15
CA VAL A 158 -13.86 3.60 5.72
C VAL A 158 -13.06 4.78 5.17
N VAL A 159 -11.73 4.69 5.21
CA VAL A 159 -10.82 5.67 4.61
C VAL A 159 -9.71 4.94 3.86
N PRO A 160 -9.16 5.48 2.77
CA PRO A 160 -8.03 4.85 2.08
C PRO A 160 -6.80 4.75 2.99
N GLN A 161 -6.20 3.56 3.05
CA GLN A 161 -5.01 3.24 3.83
C GLN A 161 -3.86 2.81 2.91
N VAL A 162 -2.82 3.63 2.79
CA VAL A 162 -1.66 3.34 1.94
C VAL A 162 -0.43 3.13 2.82
N SER A 163 0.35 2.09 2.52
CA SER A 163 1.65 1.85 3.16
C SER A 163 2.76 1.88 2.13
N VAL A 164 3.87 2.51 2.47
CA VAL A 164 5.09 2.56 1.67
C VAL A 164 6.22 1.93 2.47
N ILE A 165 6.83 0.88 1.94
CA ILE A 165 7.91 0.14 2.59
C ILE A 165 9.24 0.62 1.99
N MET A 166 9.99 1.36 2.80
CA MET A 166 11.16 2.13 2.37
C MET A 166 12.42 1.72 3.16
N GLY A 167 12.31 0.61 3.87
CA GLY A 167 13.31 0.01 4.73
C GLY A 167 12.72 -1.25 5.37
N PRO A 168 13.29 -1.72 6.50
CA PRO A 168 12.77 -2.89 7.19
C PRO A 168 11.34 -2.68 7.69
N GLY A 169 10.53 -3.72 7.61
CA GLY A 169 9.22 -3.84 8.25
C GLY A 169 9.09 -5.23 8.85
N ALA A 170 9.42 -5.36 10.13
CA ALA A 170 9.46 -6.64 10.83
C ALA A 170 8.24 -6.86 11.73
N ALA A 171 7.72 -8.09 11.74
CA ALA A 171 6.67 -8.57 12.63
C ALA A 171 5.43 -7.64 12.64
N GLY A 172 5.25 -6.84 13.70
CA GLY A 172 4.09 -5.97 13.84
C GLY A 172 3.98 -4.92 12.71
N THR A 173 5.10 -4.34 12.28
CA THR A 173 5.09 -3.36 11.17
C THR A 173 4.93 -4.02 9.80
N ALA A 174 5.02 -5.35 9.70
CA ALA A 174 4.63 -6.11 8.50
C ALA A 174 3.12 -6.37 8.41
N TYR A 175 2.42 -6.43 9.54
CA TYR A 175 0.96 -6.57 9.54
C TYR A 175 0.24 -5.26 9.21
N ILE A 176 0.83 -4.11 9.54
CA ILE A 176 0.31 -2.78 9.16
C ILE A 176 -0.01 -2.70 7.65
N PRO A 177 0.95 -2.92 6.74
CA PRO A 177 0.70 -2.88 5.30
C PRO A 177 -0.22 -4.00 4.83
N ALA A 178 -0.11 -5.20 5.41
CA ALA A 178 -0.94 -6.33 5.00
C ALA A 178 -2.45 -6.08 5.21
N LEU A 179 -2.80 -5.34 6.27
CA LEU A 179 -4.17 -4.94 6.62
C LEU A 179 -4.65 -3.66 5.90
N GLY A 180 -3.75 -2.93 5.23
CA GLY A 180 -4.07 -1.71 4.48
C GLY A 180 -4.66 -1.99 3.09
N ASP A 181 -4.95 -0.94 2.34
CA ASP A 181 -5.56 -1.05 1.01
C ASP A 181 -4.52 -1.14 -0.10
N CYS A 182 -3.36 -0.51 0.09
CA CYS A 182 -2.29 -0.48 -0.88
C CYS A 182 -0.92 -0.53 -0.20
N VAL A 183 0.01 -1.28 -0.80
CA VAL A 183 1.38 -1.49 -0.31
C VAL A 183 2.32 -1.23 -1.47
N ILE A 184 3.08 -0.15 -1.36
CA ILE A 184 4.11 0.25 -2.32
C ILE A 184 5.45 -0.15 -1.70
N MET A 185 6.26 -0.93 -2.41
CA MET A 185 7.60 -1.30 -1.94
C MET A 185 8.65 -0.60 -2.78
N VAL A 186 9.61 0.04 -2.11
CA VAL A 186 10.80 0.60 -2.77
C VAL A 186 11.78 -0.53 -3.06
N ALA A 187 12.12 -0.68 -4.33
CA ALA A 187 13.07 -1.65 -4.85
C ALA A 187 14.38 -1.64 -4.07
N ASP A 188 14.91 -2.83 -3.78
CA ASP A 188 16.21 -3.04 -3.12
C ASP A 188 16.38 -2.38 -1.74
N GLN A 189 15.31 -1.80 -1.18
CA GLN A 189 15.31 -1.12 0.11
C GLN A 189 14.29 -1.69 1.08
N GLY A 190 13.03 -1.80 0.62
CA GLY A 190 11.92 -2.24 1.44
C GLY A 190 11.96 -3.75 1.67
N THR A 191 11.81 -4.18 2.92
CA THR A 191 11.67 -5.60 3.27
C THR A 191 10.53 -5.81 4.25
N LEU A 192 9.72 -6.85 4.04
CA LEU A 192 8.69 -7.28 4.98
C LEU A 192 8.93 -8.72 5.40
N ALA A 193 8.98 -8.98 6.71
CA ALA A 193 9.07 -10.35 7.21
C ALA A 193 8.49 -10.46 8.62
N LEU A 194 7.91 -11.61 8.95
CA LEU A 194 7.51 -11.88 10.34
C LEU A 194 8.72 -12.15 11.25
N GLY A 195 9.80 -12.68 10.68
CA GLY A 195 11.08 -12.86 11.34
C GLY A 195 12.21 -12.64 10.33
N GLY A 196 13.28 -11.96 10.76
CA GLY A 196 14.43 -11.72 9.89
C GLY A 196 15.29 -12.97 9.66
N PRO A 197 16.27 -12.89 8.74
CA PRO A 197 17.17 -14.00 8.44
C PRO A 197 17.82 -14.71 9.63
N PRO A 198 18.25 -14.01 10.72
CA PRO A 198 18.80 -14.69 11.88
C PRO A 198 17.82 -15.68 12.54
N LEU A 199 16.53 -15.35 12.56
CA LEU A 199 15.49 -16.23 13.11
C LEU A 199 15.25 -17.44 12.20
N VAL A 200 15.21 -17.21 10.89
CA VAL A 200 15.08 -18.28 9.88
C VAL A 200 16.23 -19.27 10.00
N LYS A 201 17.48 -18.78 10.08
CA LYS A 201 18.66 -19.61 10.28
C LYS A 201 18.61 -20.39 11.59
N ALA A 202 18.21 -19.75 12.70
CA ALA A 202 18.16 -20.39 14.01
C ALA A 202 17.11 -21.54 14.09
N VAL A 203 15.99 -21.42 13.37
CA VAL A 203 14.86 -22.37 13.46
C VAL A 203 14.91 -23.43 12.36
N LEU A 204 15.23 -23.04 11.12
CA LEU A 204 15.17 -23.89 9.94
C LEU A 204 16.54 -24.30 9.41
N ASN A 205 17.63 -23.74 9.98
CA ASN A 205 19.00 -23.91 9.48
C ASN A 205 19.16 -23.50 8.00
N GLU A 206 18.37 -22.52 7.57
CA GLU A 206 18.36 -21.96 6.23
C GLU A 206 19.12 -20.62 6.22
N GLU A 207 20.08 -20.46 5.30
CA GLU A 207 20.78 -19.20 5.08
C GLU A 207 20.12 -18.45 3.92
N ILE A 208 19.55 -17.28 4.22
CA ILE A 208 18.82 -16.47 3.25
C ILE A 208 19.10 -14.97 3.49
N GLY A 209 19.16 -14.17 2.43
CA GLY A 209 19.30 -12.72 2.52
C GLY A 209 17.99 -12.02 2.89
N GLU A 210 18.05 -10.75 3.33
CA GLU A 210 16.83 -9.98 3.64
C GLU A 210 15.92 -9.77 2.41
N GLN A 211 16.52 -9.48 1.25
CA GLN A 211 15.78 -9.27 -0.01
C GLN A 211 15.19 -10.58 -0.55
N ASP A 212 15.92 -11.69 -0.43
CA ASP A 212 15.42 -13.00 -0.88
C ASP A 212 14.32 -13.55 0.05
N LEU A 213 14.35 -13.15 1.33
CA LEU A 213 13.33 -13.55 2.31
C LEU A 213 12.03 -12.75 2.15
N GLY A 214 12.13 -11.45 1.93
CA GLY A 214 10.99 -10.54 2.03
C GLY A 214 11.17 -9.21 1.30
N GLY A 215 11.97 -9.19 0.25
CA GLY A 215 12.15 -8.01 -0.60
C GLY A 215 10.95 -7.73 -1.51
N ALA A 216 11.06 -6.64 -2.27
CA ALA A 216 10.00 -6.21 -3.18
C ALA A 216 9.60 -7.31 -4.19
N GLU A 217 10.57 -8.00 -4.79
CA GLU A 217 10.32 -9.06 -5.78
C GLU A 217 9.45 -10.19 -5.19
N VAL A 218 9.82 -10.70 -4.02
CA VAL A 218 9.08 -11.76 -3.31
C VAL A 218 7.62 -11.34 -3.05
N HIS A 219 7.40 -10.09 -2.68
CA HIS A 219 6.07 -9.59 -2.35
C HIS A 219 5.22 -9.16 -3.53
N LEU A 220 5.85 -8.77 -4.64
CA LEU A 220 5.18 -8.35 -5.86
C LEU A 220 4.82 -9.51 -6.78
N SER A 221 5.66 -10.55 -6.87
CA SER A 221 5.46 -11.65 -7.84
C SER A 221 4.99 -12.96 -7.21
N SER A 222 5.34 -13.22 -5.94
CA SER A 222 5.11 -14.53 -5.32
C SER A 222 4.06 -14.52 -4.20
N SER A 223 4.25 -13.71 -3.16
CA SER A 223 3.34 -13.74 -1.98
C SER A 223 2.12 -12.82 -2.11
N GLY A 224 2.13 -11.85 -3.04
CA GLY A 224 1.01 -10.93 -3.26
C GLY A 224 0.72 -9.98 -2.09
N VAL A 225 1.71 -9.71 -1.23
CA VAL A 225 1.59 -8.74 -0.13
C VAL A 225 1.76 -7.31 -0.65
N ALA A 226 2.65 -7.12 -1.62
CA ALA A 226 2.89 -5.82 -2.24
C ALA A 226 1.98 -5.65 -3.46
N HIS A 227 1.61 -4.41 -3.72
CA HIS A 227 0.69 -4.05 -4.81
C HIS A 227 1.37 -3.27 -5.92
N MET A 228 2.39 -2.48 -5.59
CA MET A 228 3.13 -1.68 -6.57
C MET A 228 4.61 -1.57 -6.19
N ARG A 229 5.45 -1.45 -7.21
CA ARG A 229 6.89 -1.25 -7.10
C ARG A 229 7.23 0.21 -7.35
N ALA A 230 8.10 0.79 -6.52
CA ALA A 230 8.77 2.06 -6.78
C ALA A 230 10.27 1.83 -6.84
N GLU A 231 11.01 2.55 -7.69
CA GLU A 231 12.47 2.41 -7.77
C GLU A 231 13.19 3.23 -6.72
N ASN A 232 12.54 4.24 -6.14
CA ASN A 232 13.10 5.08 -5.08
C ASN A 232 12.00 5.77 -4.26
N ASP A 233 12.42 6.41 -3.16
CA ASP A 233 11.55 7.12 -2.23
C ASP A 233 10.71 8.23 -2.90
N GLY A 234 11.28 8.96 -3.86
CA GLY A 234 10.61 10.05 -4.54
C GLY A 234 9.49 9.55 -5.45
N GLU A 235 9.77 8.52 -6.25
CA GLU A 235 8.76 7.84 -7.06
C GLU A 235 7.65 7.25 -6.18
N ALA A 236 8.01 6.62 -5.06
CA ALA A 236 7.03 6.06 -4.15
C ALA A 236 6.04 7.12 -3.62
N MET A 237 6.52 8.33 -3.28
CA MET A 237 5.64 9.42 -2.86
C MET A 237 4.73 9.89 -3.99
N GLN A 238 5.23 9.99 -5.22
CA GLN A 238 4.41 10.32 -6.39
C GLN A 238 3.32 9.26 -6.65
N MET A 239 3.66 7.98 -6.45
CA MET A 239 2.70 6.88 -6.57
C MET A 239 1.62 6.94 -5.50
N VAL A 240 1.94 7.30 -4.25
CA VAL A 240 0.93 7.55 -3.20
C VAL A 240 -0.04 8.65 -3.64
N ARG A 241 0.48 9.79 -4.14
CA ARG A 241 -0.35 10.89 -4.64
C ARG A 241 -1.24 10.44 -5.79
N ARG A 242 -0.66 9.73 -6.78
CA ARG A 242 -1.37 9.21 -7.94
C ARG A 242 -2.46 8.22 -7.53
N TYR A 243 -2.16 7.28 -6.64
CA TYR A 243 -3.12 6.32 -6.09
C TYR A 243 -4.28 7.04 -5.40
N LEU A 244 -4.01 7.91 -4.42
CA LEU A 244 -5.06 8.64 -3.69
C LEU A 244 -5.88 9.56 -4.60
N SER A 245 -5.34 9.98 -5.75
CA SER A 245 -6.10 10.76 -6.73
C SER A 245 -7.30 9.99 -7.29
N TYR A 246 -7.32 8.66 -7.29
CA TYR A 246 -8.47 7.85 -7.75
C TYR A 246 -9.55 7.65 -6.67
N PHE A 247 -9.23 7.91 -5.41
CA PHE A 247 -10.10 7.61 -4.27
C PHE A 247 -10.74 8.87 -3.69
N PRO A 248 -11.98 8.78 -3.17
CA PRO A 248 -12.52 9.79 -2.27
C PRO A 248 -11.71 9.88 -0.97
N SER A 249 -12.00 10.86 -0.09
CA SER A 249 -11.30 10.93 1.20
C SER A 249 -11.78 9.84 2.17
N ALA A 250 -13.01 9.37 1.98
CA ALA A 250 -13.62 8.30 2.75
C ALA A 250 -14.72 7.60 1.94
N SER A 251 -15.20 6.46 2.43
CA SER A 251 -16.38 5.80 1.88
C SER A 251 -17.62 6.68 1.98
N LEU A 252 -18.63 6.40 1.16
CA LEU A 252 -19.87 7.19 1.00
C LEU A 252 -19.68 8.58 0.37
N GLU A 253 -18.45 8.97 0.04
CA GLU A 253 -18.16 10.11 -0.83
C GLU A 253 -17.91 9.61 -2.26
N MET A 254 -18.17 10.48 -3.25
CA MET A 254 -17.87 10.14 -4.64
C MET A 254 -16.38 10.35 -4.95
N PRO A 255 -15.77 9.45 -5.75
CA PRO A 255 -14.40 9.64 -6.22
C PRO A 255 -14.21 10.97 -6.98
N PRO A 256 -13.05 11.63 -6.87
CA PRO A 256 -12.82 12.92 -7.51
C PRO A 256 -12.76 12.78 -9.03
N VAL A 257 -13.53 13.63 -9.72
CA VAL A 257 -13.60 13.68 -11.19
C VAL A 257 -12.59 14.71 -11.71
N LYS A 258 -11.79 14.31 -12.70
CA LYS A 258 -10.87 15.23 -13.41
C LYS A 258 -11.55 15.83 -14.64
N SER A 259 -10.92 16.83 -15.27
CA SER A 259 -11.42 17.42 -16.51
C SER A 259 -11.68 16.34 -17.57
N HIS A 260 -12.89 16.37 -18.13
CA HIS A 260 -13.38 15.39 -19.10
C HIS A 260 -12.61 15.49 -20.43
N LEU A 261 -12.11 14.37 -20.94
CA LEU A 261 -11.58 14.28 -22.30
C LEU A 261 -12.70 13.99 -23.30
N ALA A 262 -12.62 14.57 -24.50
CA ALA A 262 -13.63 14.32 -25.54
C ALA A 262 -13.77 12.82 -25.84
N GLN A 263 -15.00 12.39 -26.17
CA GLN A 263 -15.24 11.04 -26.66
C GLN A 263 -14.37 10.77 -27.90
N ARG A 264 -13.77 9.58 -27.95
CA ARG A 264 -12.91 9.14 -29.05
C ARG A 264 -13.38 7.79 -29.59
N ALA A 265 -13.36 7.65 -30.91
CA ALA A 265 -13.38 6.37 -31.59
C ALA A 265 -11.95 6.01 -32.01
N SER A 266 -11.62 4.72 -32.04
CA SER A 266 -10.31 4.23 -32.44
C SER A 266 -10.43 2.92 -33.20
N ASP A 267 -10.29 2.99 -34.52
CA ASP A 267 -10.33 1.80 -35.38
C ASP A 267 -9.20 0.80 -35.06
N ALA A 268 -8.10 1.26 -34.45
CA ALA A 268 -7.02 0.41 -33.98
C ALA A 268 -7.46 -0.69 -33.00
N LEU A 269 -8.63 -0.56 -32.35
CA LEU A 269 -9.19 -1.63 -31.53
C LEU A 269 -9.51 -2.90 -32.33
N LEU A 270 -9.84 -2.75 -33.62
CA LEU A 270 -10.20 -3.86 -34.51
C LEU A 270 -8.98 -4.76 -34.82
N ASP A 271 -7.78 -4.22 -34.73
CA ASP A 271 -6.54 -4.91 -35.09
C ASP A 271 -5.88 -5.64 -33.90
N ILE A 272 -6.31 -5.37 -32.66
CA ILE A 272 -5.69 -5.93 -31.45
C ILE A 272 -6.11 -7.37 -31.20
N VAL A 273 -7.39 -7.68 -31.40
CA VAL A 273 -7.97 -8.98 -31.04
C VAL A 273 -7.90 -9.91 -32.24
N PRO A 274 -7.08 -10.97 -32.22
CA PRO A 274 -6.99 -11.89 -33.35
C PRO A 274 -8.29 -12.66 -33.56
N GLU A 275 -8.67 -12.88 -34.82
CA GLU A 275 -9.84 -13.69 -35.20
C GLU A 275 -9.73 -15.13 -34.65
N GLU A 276 -8.52 -15.71 -34.71
CA GLU A 276 -8.24 -17.04 -34.18
C GLU A 276 -8.20 -17.01 -32.64
N ALA A 277 -9.10 -17.75 -32.00
CA ALA A 277 -9.31 -17.73 -30.55
C ALA A 277 -8.10 -18.25 -29.74
N ALA A 278 -7.27 -19.10 -30.35
CA ALA A 278 -6.07 -19.63 -29.72
C ALA A 278 -4.90 -18.62 -29.73
N THR A 279 -4.93 -17.61 -30.60
CA THR A 279 -3.85 -16.62 -30.69
C THR A 279 -3.97 -15.62 -29.53
N PRO A 280 -2.92 -15.50 -28.69
CA PRO A 280 -2.92 -14.55 -27.58
C PRO A 280 -2.74 -13.11 -28.09
N PHE A 281 -3.22 -12.16 -27.30
CA PHE A 281 -2.96 -10.73 -27.47
C PHE A 281 -2.75 -10.08 -26.09
N ASP A 282 -2.29 -8.83 -26.11
CA ASP A 282 -2.10 -8.05 -24.89
C ASP A 282 -3.33 -7.19 -24.60
N MET A 283 -4.08 -7.56 -23.57
CA MET A 283 -5.27 -6.82 -23.14
C MET A 283 -4.94 -5.40 -22.64
N GLN A 284 -3.69 -5.12 -22.25
CA GLN A 284 -3.28 -3.77 -21.86
C GLN A 284 -3.39 -2.78 -23.04
N GLN A 285 -3.16 -3.23 -24.28
CA GLN A 285 -3.32 -2.37 -25.46
C GLN A 285 -4.78 -1.91 -25.63
N VAL A 286 -5.75 -2.78 -25.31
CA VAL A 286 -7.17 -2.41 -25.30
C VAL A 286 -7.44 -1.37 -24.21
N ILE A 287 -6.90 -1.58 -23.00
CA ILE A 287 -7.06 -0.65 -21.87
C ILE A 287 -6.54 0.74 -22.25
N ASP A 288 -5.31 0.82 -22.80
CA ASP A 288 -4.68 2.09 -23.16
C ASP A 288 -5.48 2.85 -24.26
N LEU A 289 -6.21 2.13 -25.12
CA LEU A 289 -7.06 2.72 -26.15
C LEU A 289 -8.45 3.17 -25.67
N ILE A 290 -8.91 2.74 -24.49
CA ILE A 290 -10.25 3.11 -23.99
C ILE A 290 -10.20 4.09 -22.82
N VAL A 291 -9.09 4.12 -22.06
CA VAL A 291 -8.95 5.01 -20.91
C VAL A 291 -8.47 6.41 -21.32
N ASP A 292 -8.72 7.39 -20.47
CA ASP A 292 -8.31 8.77 -20.67
C ASP A 292 -6.78 8.87 -20.79
N ALA A 293 -6.31 9.58 -21.83
CA ALA A 293 -4.89 9.77 -22.16
C ALA A 293 -4.06 8.48 -22.33
N GLY A 294 -4.69 7.31 -22.37
CA GLY A 294 -3.99 6.02 -22.31
C GLY A 294 -3.26 5.78 -20.99
N GLU A 295 -3.65 6.47 -19.93
CA GLU A 295 -2.99 6.36 -18.62
C GLU A 295 -3.79 5.48 -17.65
N SER A 296 -3.18 4.37 -17.25
CA SER A 296 -3.65 3.56 -16.13
C SER A 296 -2.60 3.44 -15.04
N LEU A 297 -3.04 3.21 -13.80
CA LEU A 297 -2.21 2.89 -12.65
C LEU A 297 -2.36 1.40 -12.36
N ALA A 298 -1.35 0.62 -12.73
CA ALA A 298 -1.33 -0.81 -12.50
C ALA A 298 -1.41 -1.16 -11.00
N TYR A 299 -2.15 -2.21 -10.68
CA TYR A 299 -2.31 -2.73 -9.32
C TYR A 299 -2.01 -4.22 -9.32
N MET A 300 -1.01 -4.66 -8.55
CA MET A 300 -0.51 -6.04 -8.52
C MET A 300 -0.12 -6.57 -9.92
N SER A 301 0.62 -5.81 -10.73
CA SER A 301 0.96 -6.19 -12.11
C SER A 301 1.70 -7.53 -12.22
N ASP A 302 2.54 -7.85 -11.23
CA ASP A 302 3.45 -9.00 -11.28
C ASP A 302 2.89 -10.26 -10.58
N TYR A 303 1.75 -10.14 -9.88
CA TYR A 303 1.07 -11.23 -9.19
C TYR A 303 -0.23 -11.61 -9.91
N GLY A 304 -0.51 -12.91 -10.05
CA GLY A 304 -1.73 -13.39 -10.74
C GLY A 304 -1.87 -12.80 -12.14
N ARG A 305 -0.80 -12.85 -12.94
CA ARG A 305 -0.62 -12.14 -14.23
C ARG A 305 -1.62 -12.53 -15.32
N SER A 306 -2.34 -13.63 -15.14
CA SER A 306 -3.46 -14.04 -15.99
C SER A 306 -4.65 -13.07 -15.94
N LEU A 307 -4.67 -12.15 -14.97
CA LEU A 307 -5.67 -11.10 -14.82
C LEU A 307 -5.00 -9.74 -14.52
N ILE A 308 -5.37 -8.70 -15.26
CA ILE A 308 -4.96 -7.31 -15.02
C ILE A 308 -5.95 -6.69 -14.04
N THR A 309 -5.41 -5.93 -13.08
CA THR A 309 -6.16 -4.97 -12.28
C THR A 309 -5.46 -3.63 -12.33
N CYS A 310 -6.18 -2.56 -12.65
CA CYS A 310 -5.62 -1.22 -12.66
C CYS A 310 -6.69 -0.14 -12.39
N PHE A 311 -6.26 1.01 -11.89
CA PHE A 311 -7.10 2.19 -11.82
C PHE A 311 -6.91 3.04 -13.07
N ALA A 312 -8.00 3.55 -13.61
CA ALA A 312 -7.96 4.40 -14.79
C ALA A 312 -9.05 5.48 -14.70
N ARG A 313 -9.16 6.30 -15.74
CA ARG A 313 -10.27 7.24 -15.89
C ARG A 313 -10.92 7.09 -17.26
N ILE A 314 -12.23 7.30 -17.31
CA ILE A 314 -12.98 7.47 -18.57
C ILE A 314 -13.86 8.71 -18.39
N GLY A 315 -13.69 9.71 -19.26
CA GLY A 315 -14.42 10.97 -19.17
C GLY A 315 -14.13 11.72 -17.85
N GLY A 316 -12.93 11.55 -17.29
CA GLY A 316 -12.51 12.13 -16.03
C GLY A 316 -12.91 11.32 -14.78
N TYR A 317 -13.82 10.35 -14.88
CA TYR A 317 -14.29 9.55 -13.74
C TYR A 317 -13.33 8.41 -13.42
N PRO A 318 -12.91 8.21 -12.14
CA PRO A 318 -12.17 7.02 -11.74
C PRO A 318 -12.93 5.75 -12.04
N ILE A 319 -12.23 4.74 -12.55
CA ILE A 319 -12.74 3.37 -12.70
C ILE A 319 -11.68 2.37 -12.23
N GLY A 320 -12.15 1.22 -11.74
CA GLY A 320 -11.33 0.03 -11.55
C GLY A 320 -11.53 -0.92 -12.73
N VAL A 321 -10.45 -1.31 -13.39
CA VAL A 321 -10.49 -2.25 -14.51
C VAL A 321 -10.08 -3.64 -14.02
N VAL A 322 -10.87 -4.66 -14.37
CA VAL A 322 -10.57 -6.08 -14.15
C VAL A 322 -10.59 -6.77 -15.51
N ALA A 323 -9.44 -7.22 -16.01
CA ALA A 323 -9.33 -7.67 -17.38
C ALA A 323 -8.57 -9.00 -17.51
N SER A 324 -9.09 -9.96 -18.28
CA SER A 324 -8.39 -11.21 -18.58
C SER A 324 -7.18 -10.92 -19.46
N GLN A 325 -6.01 -11.46 -19.15
CA GLN A 325 -4.79 -11.24 -19.93
C GLN A 325 -4.46 -12.45 -20.78
N SER A 326 -4.84 -12.39 -22.06
CA SER A 326 -4.72 -13.51 -23.01
C SER A 326 -3.27 -13.98 -23.18
N SER A 327 -2.30 -13.06 -23.16
CA SER A 327 -0.87 -13.36 -23.26
C SER A 327 -0.28 -14.08 -22.03
N HIS A 328 -1.05 -14.18 -20.93
CA HIS A 328 -0.66 -14.90 -19.72
C HIS A 328 -1.62 -16.05 -19.43
N LEU A 329 -1.14 -17.28 -19.66
CA LEU A 329 -1.91 -18.50 -19.46
C LEU A 329 -3.26 -18.51 -20.19
N GLY A 330 -3.35 -17.80 -21.33
CA GLY A 330 -4.57 -17.71 -22.12
C GLY A 330 -5.70 -16.92 -21.45
N GLY A 331 -5.42 -16.13 -20.40
CA GLY A 331 -6.43 -15.39 -19.64
C GLY A 331 -7.22 -16.23 -18.64
N VAL A 332 -6.70 -17.41 -18.25
CA VAL A 332 -7.37 -18.33 -17.32
C VAL A 332 -7.39 -17.80 -15.89
N LEU A 333 -8.45 -18.07 -15.13
CA LEU A 333 -8.52 -17.70 -13.72
C LEU A 333 -7.82 -18.75 -12.83
N GLU A 334 -6.97 -18.28 -11.92
CA GLU A 334 -6.14 -19.09 -11.03
C GLU A 334 -6.42 -18.74 -9.56
N ASN A 335 -5.80 -19.47 -8.63
CA ASN A 335 -5.91 -19.16 -7.20
C ASN A 335 -5.49 -17.70 -6.92
N ASP A 336 -4.33 -17.30 -7.45
CA ASP A 336 -3.73 -15.99 -7.20
C ASP A 336 -4.51 -14.87 -7.87
N SER A 337 -4.86 -15.01 -9.16
CA SER A 337 -5.67 -14.01 -9.87
C SER A 337 -7.08 -13.88 -9.28
N SER A 338 -7.67 -14.95 -8.71
CA SER A 338 -8.94 -14.88 -7.99
C SER A 338 -8.86 -14.07 -6.69
N VAL A 339 -7.78 -14.24 -5.92
CA VAL A 339 -7.57 -13.47 -4.67
C VAL A 339 -7.30 -11.99 -4.99
N LYS A 340 -6.45 -11.74 -5.99
CA LYS A 340 -6.17 -10.40 -6.53
C LYS A 340 -7.46 -9.69 -6.95
N ALA A 341 -8.27 -10.34 -7.79
CA ALA A 341 -9.55 -9.80 -8.25
C ALA A 341 -10.49 -9.49 -7.09
N ALA A 342 -10.66 -10.44 -6.16
CA ALA A 342 -11.56 -10.29 -5.04
C ALA A 342 -11.21 -9.09 -4.16
N ARG A 343 -9.91 -8.89 -3.86
CA ARG A 343 -9.44 -7.72 -3.10
C ARG A 343 -9.70 -6.42 -3.86
N PHE A 344 -9.33 -6.38 -5.14
CA PHE A 344 -9.47 -5.19 -5.97
C PHE A 344 -10.94 -4.76 -6.17
N ILE A 345 -11.83 -5.72 -6.45
CA ILE A 345 -13.28 -5.49 -6.60
C ILE A 345 -13.87 -4.96 -5.29
N SER A 346 -13.54 -5.59 -4.16
CA SER A 346 -14.02 -5.15 -2.84
C SER A 346 -13.52 -3.75 -2.49
N LEU A 347 -12.29 -3.42 -2.86
CA LEU A 347 -11.70 -2.10 -2.66
C LEU A 347 -12.40 -1.03 -3.50
N CYS A 348 -12.65 -1.30 -4.79
CA CYS A 348 -13.37 -0.38 -5.65
C CYS A 348 -14.80 -0.14 -5.13
N ASP A 349 -15.50 -1.20 -4.73
CA ASP A 349 -16.84 -1.12 -4.19
C ASP A 349 -16.91 -0.27 -2.91
N ALA A 350 -15.99 -0.51 -1.97
CA ALA A 350 -15.93 0.21 -0.70
C ALA A 350 -15.77 1.74 -0.86
N PHE A 351 -15.13 2.17 -1.94
CA PHE A 351 -14.85 3.58 -2.22
C PHE A 351 -15.63 4.14 -3.42
N SER A 352 -16.73 3.49 -3.80
CA SER A 352 -17.64 3.96 -4.84
C SER A 352 -16.97 4.16 -6.22
N ILE A 353 -15.94 3.37 -6.51
CA ILE A 353 -15.25 3.35 -7.79
C ILE A 353 -15.96 2.33 -8.70
N PRO A 354 -16.54 2.74 -9.85
CA PRO A 354 -17.13 1.83 -10.82
C PRO A 354 -16.15 0.77 -11.34
N LEU A 355 -16.68 -0.40 -11.69
CA LEU A 355 -15.90 -1.52 -12.21
C LEU A 355 -16.16 -1.72 -13.70
N LEU A 356 -15.08 -1.84 -14.47
CA LEU A 356 -15.08 -2.24 -15.87
C LEU A 356 -14.42 -3.62 -16.01
N PHE A 357 -15.16 -4.60 -16.50
CA PHE A 357 -14.67 -5.93 -16.81
C PHE A 357 -14.38 -6.04 -18.31
N LEU A 358 -13.17 -6.45 -18.69
CA LEU A 358 -12.79 -6.77 -20.07
C LEU A 358 -12.49 -8.27 -20.17
N GLN A 359 -13.34 -8.99 -20.91
CA GLN A 359 -13.40 -10.44 -20.81
C GLN A 359 -12.83 -11.15 -22.05
N ASP A 360 -11.74 -11.90 -21.85
CA ASP A 360 -11.20 -12.92 -22.77
C ASP A 360 -10.81 -14.18 -21.97
N VAL A 361 -11.77 -14.73 -21.23
CA VAL A 361 -11.54 -15.79 -20.22
C VAL A 361 -12.03 -17.16 -20.73
N PRO A 362 -11.14 -18.17 -20.80
CA PRO A 362 -11.51 -19.54 -21.18
C PRO A 362 -12.10 -20.37 -20.02
N GLY A 363 -12.07 -19.84 -18.79
CA GLY A 363 -12.55 -20.50 -17.59
C GLY A 363 -11.53 -20.42 -16.44
N PHE A 364 -11.66 -21.31 -15.47
CA PHE A 364 -10.69 -21.51 -14.40
C PHE A 364 -9.65 -22.56 -14.78
N LEU A 365 -8.46 -22.44 -14.20
CA LEU A 365 -7.39 -23.39 -14.40
C LEU A 365 -7.79 -24.74 -13.79
N VAL A 366 -7.55 -25.83 -14.52
CA VAL A 366 -7.91 -27.19 -14.10
C VAL A 366 -6.66 -28.00 -13.76
N GLY A 367 -6.77 -28.90 -12.78
CA GLY A 367 -5.70 -29.85 -12.45
C GLY A 367 -5.58 -30.14 -10.95
N SER A 368 -5.05 -31.32 -10.62
CA SER A 368 -4.94 -31.77 -9.21
C SER A 368 -4.15 -30.82 -8.30
N ARG A 369 -3.15 -30.10 -8.86
CA ARG A 369 -2.36 -29.12 -8.11
C ARG A 369 -3.20 -27.92 -7.66
N VAL A 370 -4.00 -27.34 -8.56
CA VAL A 370 -4.84 -26.18 -8.23
C VAL A 370 -6.02 -26.56 -7.34
N GLU A 371 -6.55 -27.77 -7.51
CA GLU A 371 -7.56 -28.34 -6.61
C GLU A 371 -7.02 -28.50 -5.18
N ARG A 372 -5.82 -29.09 -5.01
CA ARG A 372 -5.17 -29.20 -3.69
C ARG A 372 -4.82 -27.85 -3.06
N ALA A 373 -4.46 -26.87 -3.89
CA ALA A 373 -4.25 -25.50 -3.45
C ALA A 373 -5.58 -24.78 -3.10
N GLY A 374 -6.73 -25.37 -3.46
CA GLY A 374 -8.06 -24.90 -3.12
C GLY A 374 -8.63 -23.87 -4.11
N ILE A 375 -8.57 -24.13 -5.41
CA ILE A 375 -9.12 -23.23 -6.44
C ILE A 375 -10.59 -22.87 -6.16
N ILE A 376 -11.42 -23.82 -5.70
CA ILE A 376 -12.84 -23.56 -5.37
C ILE A 376 -13.00 -22.44 -4.35
N ARG A 377 -12.26 -22.48 -3.22
CA ARG A 377 -12.36 -21.43 -2.19
C ARG A 377 -11.74 -20.11 -2.63
N HIS A 378 -10.77 -20.12 -3.54
CA HIS A 378 -10.16 -18.90 -4.07
C HIS A 378 -11.07 -18.24 -5.12
N GLY A 379 -11.55 -18.99 -6.10
CA GLY A 379 -12.54 -18.53 -7.08
C GLY A 379 -13.83 -18.05 -6.44
N ALA A 380 -14.27 -18.69 -5.36
CA ALA A 380 -15.42 -18.24 -4.57
C ALA A 380 -15.25 -16.84 -3.99
N LYS A 381 -14.03 -16.38 -3.70
CA LYS A 381 -13.79 -14.99 -3.24
C LYS A 381 -14.11 -13.98 -4.34
N MET A 382 -13.72 -14.27 -5.57
CA MET A 382 -14.00 -13.40 -6.71
C MET A 382 -15.50 -13.36 -7.01
N LEU A 383 -16.15 -14.53 -7.04
CA LEU A 383 -17.61 -14.66 -7.13
C LEU A 383 -18.33 -13.84 -6.07
N TYR A 384 -17.89 -13.96 -4.82
CA TYR A 384 -18.44 -13.20 -3.70
C TYR A 384 -18.27 -11.70 -3.90
N ALA A 385 -17.08 -11.24 -4.28
CA ALA A 385 -16.79 -9.83 -4.48
C ALA A 385 -17.65 -9.23 -5.62
N VAL A 386 -17.74 -9.90 -6.77
CA VAL A 386 -18.59 -9.46 -7.90
C VAL A 386 -20.05 -9.41 -7.51
N SER A 387 -20.55 -10.45 -6.83
CA SER A 387 -21.96 -10.56 -6.44
C SER A 387 -22.35 -9.54 -5.37
N ARG A 388 -21.42 -9.22 -4.46
CA ARG A 388 -21.64 -8.26 -3.36
C ARG A 388 -21.52 -6.82 -3.83
N ALA A 389 -20.64 -6.53 -4.79
CA ALA A 389 -20.36 -5.18 -5.22
C ALA A 389 -21.64 -4.47 -5.68
N THR A 390 -21.84 -3.25 -5.22
CA THR A 390 -23.03 -2.41 -5.47
C THR A 390 -22.72 -1.22 -6.38
N VAL A 391 -21.44 -0.90 -6.57
CA VAL A 391 -21.00 0.06 -7.59
C VAL A 391 -21.46 -0.35 -9.00
N PRO A 392 -21.52 0.61 -9.95
CA PRO A 392 -21.77 0.28 -11.35
C PRO A 392 -20.74 -0.74 -11.84
N LYS A 393 -21.23 -1.80 -12.49
CA LYS A 393 -20.43 -2.86 -13.09
C LYS A 393 -20.77 -2.90 -14.57
N ILE A 394 -19.77 -2.72 -15.42
CA ILE A 394 -19.89 -2.78 -16.87
C ILE A 394 -18.98 -3.89 -17.35
N THR A 395 -19.52 -4.83 -18.14
CA THR A 395 -18.74 -5.92 -18.72
C THR A 395 -18.74 -5.80 -20.23
N ILE A 396 -17.54 -5.84 -20.82
CA ILE A 396 -17.33 -5.91 -22.26
C ILE A 396 -16.69 -7.25 -22.56
N ILE A 397 -17.43 -8.09 -23.28
CA ILE A 397 -16.92 -9.35 -23.81
C ILE A 397 -16.06 -9.02 -25.02
N VAL A 398 -14.75 -9.19 -24.88
CA VAL A 398 -13.77 -8.92 -25.94
C VAL A 398 -13.67 -10.11 -26.88
N ARG A 399 -13.60 -11.34 -26.35
CA ARG A 399 -13.56 -12.56 -27.16
C ARG A 399 -14.08 -13.80 -26.43
N LYS A 400 -13.25 -14.50 -25.63
CA LYS A 400 -13.67 -15.72 -24.90
C LYS A 400 -14.45 -15.37 -23.64
N ALA A 401 -15.54 -16.10 -23.39
CA ALA A 401 -16.31 -15.96 -22.17
C ALA A 401 -16.99 -17.30 -21.85
N TYR A 402 -16.23 -18.22 -21.26
CA TYR A 402 -16.63 -19.63 -21.11
C TYR A 402 -16.89 -20.07 -19.67
N GLY A 403 -17.91 -20.91 -19.51
CA GLY A 403 -18.18 -21.66 -18.27
C GLY A 403 -18.21 -20.76 -17.04
N ALA A 404 -17.49 -21.18 -15.99
CA ALA A 404 -17.42 -20.40 -14.75
C ALA A 404 -16.67 -19.06 -14.89
N GLY A 405 -15.79 -18.94 -15.89
CA GLY A 405 -15.16 -17.66 -16.23
C GLY A 405 -16.17 -16.63 -16.75
N TYR A 406 -17.29 -17.10 -17.35
CA TYR A 406 -18.33 -16.22 -17.89
C TYR A 406 -19.01 -15.38 -16.81
N TYR A 407 -19.48 -16.03 -15.74
CA TYR A 407 -20.32 -15.37 -14.73
C TYR A 407 -19.52 -14.68 -13.61
N VAL A 408 -18.22 -14.92 -13.53
CA VAL A 408 -17.35 -14.39 -12.46
C VAL A 408 -16.63 -13.11 -12.89
N MET A 409 -16.63 -12.82 -14.19
CA MET A 409 -16.21 -11.56 -14.83
C MET A 409 -17.46 -10.87 -15.37
#